data_AF-A0A1J4JPZ0-F1
#
_entry.id   AF-A0A1J4JPZ0-F1
#
_cell.length_a   1.000
_cell.length_b   1.000
_cell.length_c   1.000
_cell.angle_alpha   90.00
_cell.angle_beta   90.00
_cell.angle_gamma   90.00
#
_symmetry.space_group_name_H-M   'P 1'
#
loop_
_entity.id
_entity.type
_entity.pdbx_description
1 polymer ?
#
loop_
_entity_poly.entity_id
_entity_poly.type
_entity_poly.pdbx_seq_one_letter_code
_entity_poly.pdbx_strand_id
1 'polypeptide(L)'
;MQWKNIDNFKKKIENLRYHKNSLEEYQKMDFGKMKSDEFINTMIFTVHPFEKKGLTRIISPVQKAMTMCIYSHGGWTTESELVNFIQKHWAEIQYVSKQTFSRGPDARLLHQNLATRKNGHLLFLKNSNDESLIGVNNSLSDEDGGESTPKNEHDAFDNEELIVGEFESDEDKLRRKGRPKSKSRTKSNNDKKNKLENEEQFVEIDKPKEKKNKTDKKLNDTCEPTNSDVSEQIIRKNDEIESYLHLEIPSNLPFEEKVFRVLENKPEGVTVYQIGRVLSLCENDPGLFPYLPLIIRIRAILLEAKFQKKVFDNFADNIEKWSLVPDNKIQKTRFKIVLQKPFPHLRIKDMTISQLYDKFLQDSKSTSETHEFFHK
;
A
#
# COMPACT_ATOMS: atom_id res chain seq x y z
N MET A 1 -10.87 -4.20 -0.33
CA MET A 1 -9.91 -5.17 -0.93
C MET A 1 -8.54 -4.53 -1.07
N GLN A 2 -7.54 -4.96 -0.29
CA GLN A 2 -6.19 -4.39 -0.37
C GLN A 2 -5.39 -5.08 -1.50
N TRP A 3 -4.63 -4.32 -2.30
CA TRP A 3 -3.76 -4.81 -3.38
C TRP A 3 -2.55 -5.66 -2.88
N LYS A 4 -2.69 -6.39 -1.78
CA LYS A 4 -1.60 -7.08 -1.09
C LYS A 4 -1.31 -8.49 -1.63
N ASN A 5 -2.07 -8.98 -2.61
CA ASN A 5 -1.89 -10.32 -3.15
C ASN A 5 -1.21 -10.27 -4.52
N ILE A 6 0.11 -10.03 -4.53
CA ILE A 6 0.94 -9.78 -5.72
C ILE A 6 0.98 -11.01 -6.67
N ASP A 7 0.88 -12.23 -6.16
CA ASP A 7 0.86 -13.44 -7.01
C ASP A 7 -0.50 -13.63 -7.71
N ASN A 8 -1.59 -13.30 -7.02
CA ASN A 8 -2.88 -13.13 -7.67
C ASN A 8 -2.85 -11.96 -8.65
N PHE A 9 -1.99 -10.96 -8.44
CA PHE A 9 -1.89 -9.78 -9.29
C PHE A 9 -1.25 -10.09 -10.64
N LYS A 10 -0.16 -10.88 -10.71
CA LYS A 10 0.41 -11.33 -12.00
C LYS A 10 -0.59 -12.15 -12.80
N LYS A 11 -1.23 -13.15 -12.18
CA LYS A 11 -2.31 -13.93 -12.82
C LYS A 11 -3.49 -13.05 -13.25
N LYS A 12 -3.81 -12.03 -12.46
CA LYS A 12 -4.87 -11.05 -12.80
C LYS A 12 -4.46 -10.14 -13.95
N ILE A 13 -3.19 -9.72 -14.05
CA ILE A 13 -2.64 -9.00 -15.22
C ILE A 13 -2.67 -9.90 -16.45
N GLU A 14 -2.29 -11.17 -16.34
CA GLU A 14 -2.38 -12.11 -17.46
C GLU A 14 -3.82 -12.30 -17.92
N ASN A 15 -4.76 -12.58 -16.99
CA ASN A 15 -6.19 -12.65 -17.30
C ASN A 15 -6.72 -11.33 -17.89
N LEU A 16 -6.19 -10.19 -17.46
CA LEU A 16 -6.48 -8.87 -17.99
C LEU A 16 -5.97 -8.64 -19.41
N ARG A 17 -4.84 -9.24 -19.78
CA ARG A 17 -4.33 -9.22 -21.15
C ARG A 17 -5.23 -10.03 -22.09
N TYR A 18 -5.91 -11.05 -21.58
CA TYR A 18 -6.83 -11.89 -22.34
C TYR A 18 -8.25 -11.31 -22.44
N HIS A 19 -8.77 -10.66 -21.40
CA HIS A 19 -10.04 -9.93 -21.45
C HIS A 19 -9.82 -8.49 -21.91
N LYS A 20 -9.58 -8.33 -23.21
CA LYS A 20 -9.52 -7.01 -23.84
C LYS A 20 -10.94 -6.52 -24.07
N ASN A 21 -11.44 -5.66 -23.18
CA ASN A 21 -12.59 -4.85 -23.55
C ASN A 21 -12.17 -3.93 -24.71
N SER A 22 -12.85 -4.07 -25.83
CA SER A 22 -12.67 -3.22 -27.01
C SER A 22 -12.98 -1.76 -26.66
N LEU A 23 -12.35 -0.81 -27.35
CA LEU A 23 -12.73 0.62 -27.25
C LEU A 23 -14.24 0.80 -27.49
N GLU A 24 -14.80 0.01 -28.41
CA GLU A 24 -16.22 -0.01 -28.75
C GLU A 24 -17.12 -0.50 -27.60
N GLU A 25 -16.60 -1.35 -26.71
CA GLU A 25 -17.35 -1.82 -25.55
C GLU A 25 -17.48 -0.70 -24.51
N TYR A 26 -16.42 0.07 -24.27
CA TYR A 26 -16.46 1.20 -23.35
C TYR A 26 -17.43 2.29 -23.82
N GLN A 27 -17.56 2.51 -25.12
CA GLN A 27 -18.54 3.46 -25.68
C GLN A 27 -20.00 3.04 -25.44
N LYS A 28 -20.26 1.74 -25.32
CA LYS A 28 -21.61 1.21 -25.07
C LYS A 28 -21.98 1.20 -23.59
N MET A 29 -21.02 1.42 -22.69
CA MET A 29 -21.25 1.41 -21.24
C MET A 29 -21.82 2.75 -20.76
N ASP A 30 -22.98 2.70 -20.09
CA ASP A 30 -23.53 3.85 -19.36
C ASP A 30 -23.00 3.84 -17.92
N PHE A 31 -21.84 4.48 -17.71
CA PHE A 31 -21.23 4.62 -16.38
C PHE A 31 -22.13 5.35 -15.39
N GLY A 32 -23.14 6.10 -15.85
CA GLY A 32 -24.06 6.81 -14.96
C GLY A 32 -25.06 5.92 -14.25
N LYS A 33 -25.36 4.73 -14.77
CA LYS A 33 -26.29 3.77 -14.18
C LYS A 33 -25.61 2.53 -13.62
N MET A 34 -24.29 2.43 -13.80
CA MET A 34 -23.48 1.31 -13.35
C MET A 34 -23.43 1.24 -11.81
N LYS A 35 -23.56 0.04 -11.24
CA LYS A 35 -23.42 -0.16 -9.79
C LYS A 35 -21.97 0.07 -9.37
N SER A 36 -21.74 0.56 -8.15
CA SER A 36 -20.39 0.88 -7.66
C SER A 36 -19.42 -0.31 -7.76
N ASP A 37 -19.85 -1.54 -7.44
CA ASP A 37 -19.00 -2.73 -7.56
C ASP A 37 -18.62 -3.06 -9.02
N GLU A 38 -19.56 -2.87 -9.94
CA GLU A 38 -19.34 -3.09 -11.38
C GLU A 38 -18.39 -2.02 -11.94
N PHE A 39 -18.55 -0.77 -11.52
CA PHE A 39 -17.62 0.32 -11.85
C PHE A 39 -16.22 0.02 -11.33
N ILE A 40 -16.07 -0.36 -10.07
CA ILE A 40 -14.78 -0.68 -9.46
C ILE A 40 -14.08 -1.80 -10.23
N ASN A 41 -14.81 -2.87 -10.56
CA ASN A 41 -14.26 -3.97 -11.34
C ASN A 41 -13.83 -3.50 -12.72
N THR A 42 -14.69 -2.79 -13.45
CA THR A 42 -14.40 -2.26 -14.79
C THR A 42 -13.19 -1.33 -14.78
N MET A 43 -13.10 -0.44 -13.79
CA MET A 43 -11.96 0.46 -13.59
C MET A 43 -10.68 -0.32 -13.32
N ILE A 44 -10.68 -1.28 -12.39
CA ILE A 44 -9.49 -2.10 -12.07
C ILE A 44 -9.03 -2.88 -13.31
N PHE A 45 -9.98 -3.35 -14.10
CA PHE A 45 -9.73 -4.13 -15.30
C PHE A 45 -9.43 -3.28 -16.55
N THR A 46 -9.50 -1.95 -16.45
CA THR A 46 -9.10 -1.06 -17.54
C THR A 46 -7.58 -1.07 -17.66
N VAL A 47 -7.07 -1.37 -18.86
CA VAL A 47 -5.64 -1.49 -19.15
C VAL A 47 -5.17 -0.35 -20.05
N HIS A 48 -4.23 0.43 -19.55
CA HIS A 48 -3.56 1.48 -20.30
C HIS A 48 -2.65 0.90 -21.39
N PRO A 49 -2.44 1.55 -22.55
CA PRO A 49 -1.56 1.04 -23.59
C PRO A 49 -0.15 0.72 -23.07
N PHE A 50 0.41 1.56 -22.21
CA PHE A 50 1.72 1.29 -21.59
C PHE A 50 1.74 0.05 -20.69
N GLU A 51 0.64 -0.29 -20.02
CA GLU A 51 0.53 -1.54 -19.26
C GLU A 51 0.46 -2.74 -20.22
N LYS A 52 -0.29 -2.62 -21.34
CA LYS A 52 -0.35 -3.66 -22.38
C LYS A 52 1.03 -3.94 -22.97
N LYS A 53 1.81 -2.89 -23.19
CA LYS A 53 3.15 -2.90 -23.78
C LYS A 53 4.25 -3.28 -22.78
N GLY A 54 3.94 -3.39 -21.49
CA GLY A 54 4.91 -3.71 -20.44
C GLY A 54 5.85 -2.56 -20.06
N LEU A 55 5.61 -1.34 -20.56
CA LEU A 55 6.37 -0.14 -20.18
C LEU A 55 6.12 0.24 -18.72
N THR A 56 4.91 0.01 -18.20
CA THR A 56 4.60 0.22 -16.78
C THR A 56 3.90 -0.99 -16.21
N ARG A 57 4.16 -1.30 -14.94
CA ARG A 57 3.51 -2.43 -14.27
C ARG A 57 2.02 -2.15 -14.02
N ILE A 58 1.74 -1.05 -13.32
CA ILE A 58 0.37 -0.67 -12.96
C ILE A 58 0.28 0.84 -12.80
N ILE A 59 -0.76 1.44 -13.36
CA ILE A 59 -1.09 2.85 -13.13
C ILE A 59 -2.02 3.02 -11.92
N SER A 60 -2.07 4.23 -11.36
CA SER A 60 -2.89 4.52 -10.17
C SER A 60 -4.40 4.37 -10.48
N PRO A 61 -5.26 4.14 -9.46
CA PRO A 61 -6.72 4.07 -9.68
C PRO A 61 -7.30 5.32 -10.35
N VAL A 62 -6.80 6.51 -10.00
CA VAL A 62 -7.18 7.77 -10.65
C VAL A 62 -6.82 7.75 -12.14
N GLN A 63 -5.60 7.30 -12.47
CA GLN A 63 -5.16 7.18 -13.86
C GLN A 63 -5.98 6.13 -14.64
N LYS A 64 -6.42 5.04 -13.99
CA LYS A 64 -7.34 4.05 -14.61
C LYS A 64 -8.71 4.65 -14.87
N ALA A 65 -9.28 5.40 -13.93
CA ALA A 65 -10.54 6.11 -14.12
C ALA A 65 -10.45 7.12 -15.28
N MET A 66 -9.35 7.88 -15.37
CA MET A 66 -9.09 8.77 -16.51
C MET A 66 -9.03 8.00 -17.84
N THR A 67 -8.29 6.89 -17.88
CA THR A 67 -8.19 6.03 -19.08
C THR A 67 -9.57 5.52 -19.52
N MET A 68 -10.39 5.10 -18.56
CA MET A 68 -11.74 4.60 -18.80
C MET A 68 -12.66 5.69 -19.34
N CYS A 69 -12.61 6.90 -18.78
CA CYS A 69 -13.35 8.06 -19.27
C CYS A 69 -12.95 8.44 -20.70
N ILE A 70 -11.65 8.44 -21.01
CA ILE A 70 -11.18 8.73 -22.37
C ILE A 70 -11.69 7.66 -23.35
N TYR A 71 -11.67 6.38 -22.96
CA TYR A 71 -12.18 5.30 -23.80
C TYR A 71 -13.69 5.38 -24.04
N SER A 72 -14.48 5.79 -23.05
CA SER A 72 -15.93 5.96 -23.22
C SER A 72 -16.29 7.04 -24.23
N HIS A 73 -15.42 8.04 -24.40
CA HIS A 73 -15.57 9.10 -25.40
C HIS A 73 -14.84 8.80 -26.73
N GLY A 74 -14.42 7.55 -26.94
CA GLY A 74 -13.79 7.13 -28.20
C GLY A 74 -12.33 7.56 -28.37
N GLY A 75 -11.63 7.84 -27.27
CA GLY A 75 -10.18 8.04 -27.26
C GLY A 75 -9.72 9.47 -26.97
N TRP A 76 -10.65 10.43 -26.96
CA TRP A 76 -10.39 11.83 -26.65
C TRP A 76 -11.55 12.43 -25.84
N THR A 77 -11.26 13.31 -24.89
CA THR A 77 -12.29 13.99 -24.06
C THR A 77 -11.76 15.32 -23.56
N THR A 78 -12.65 16.22 -23.16
CA THR A 78 -12.27 17.53 -22.61
C THR A 78 -11.83 17.43 -21.13
N GLU A 79 -11.09 18.43 -20.67
CA GLU A 79 -10.70 18.53 -19.25
C GLU A 79 -11.92 18.54 -18.31
N SER A 80 -12.95 19.30 -18.65
CA SER A 80 -14.18 19.41 -17.85
C SER A 80 -14.92 18.08 -17.72
N GLU A 81 -14.99 17.29 -18.80
CA GLU A 81 -15.61 15.98 -18.79
C GLU A 81 -14.84 15.01 -17.88
N LEU A 82 -13.50 15.03 -17.94
CA LEU A 82 -12.66 14.24 -17.06
C LEU A 82 -12.85 14.59 -15.59
N VAL A 83 -12.85 15.88 -15.25
CA VAL A 83 -13.05 16.33 -13.87
C VAL A 83 -14.42 15.91 -13.37
N ASN A 84 -15.48 16.14 -14.15
CA ASN A 84 -16.84 15.74 -13.81
C ASN A 84 -16.97 14.23 -13.62
N PHE A 85 -16.32 13.43 -14.48
CA PHE A 85 -16.31 11.98 -14.39
C PHE A 85 -15.62 11.49 -13.10
N ILE A 86 -14.45 12.06 -12.77
CA ILE A 86 -13.71 11.69 -11.56
C ILE A 86 -14.48 12.12 -10.30
N GLN A 87 -15.09 13.31 -10.31
CA GLN A 87 -15.94 13.78 -9.21
C GLN A 87 -17.13 12.86 -8.96
N LYS A 88 -17.82 12.45 -10.02
CA LYS A 88 -18.98 11.55 -9.95
C LYS A 88 -18.64 10.21 -9.31
N HIS A 89 -17.47 9.65 -9.61
CA HIS A 89 -17.05 8.32 -9.16
C HIS A 89 -15.96 8.37 -8.08
N TRP A 90 -15.85 9.49 -7.36
CA TRP A 90 -14.73 9.72 -6.45
C TRP A 90 -14.71 8.73 -5.27
N ALA A 91 -15.88 8.39 -4.74
CA ALA A 91 -16.00 7.47 -3.61
C ALA A 91 -15.47 6.08 -3.98
N GLU A 92 -15.79 5.59 -5.17
CA GLU A 92 -15.31 4.31 -5.71
C GLU A 92 -13.80 4.33 -5.95
N ILE A 93 -13.29 5.42 -6.53
CA ILE A 93 -11.85 5.60 -6.77
C ILE A 93 -11.09 5.61 -5.43
N GLN A 94 -11.60 6.34 -4.44
CA GLN A 94 -10.99 6.44 -3.11
C GLN A 94 -11.04 5.12 -2.36
N TYR A 95 -12.12 4.35 -2.50
CA TYR A 95 -12.25 3.02 -1.90
C TYR A 95 -11.16 2.04 -2.38
N VAL A 96 -10.76 2.15 -3.66
CA VAL A 96 -9.70 1.31 -4.24
C VAL A 96 -8.30 1.88 -4.00
N SER A 97 -8.18 3.20 -3.85
CA SER A 97 -6.91 3.87 -3.61
C SER A 97 -6.33 3.52 -2.23
N LYS A 98 -5.01 3.30 -2.19
CA LYS A 98 -4.27 3.21 -0.92
C LYS A 98 -4.07 4.58 -0.28
N GLN A 99 -4.04 5.63 -1.08
CA GLN A 99 -3.86 7.00 -0.62
C GLN A 99 -5.21 7.59 -0.26
N THR A 100 -5.32 8.07 0.98
CA THR A 100 -6.46 8.88 1.41
C THR A 100 -6.23 10.30 0.91
N PHE A 101 -7.14 10.77 0.06
CA PHE A 101 -7.13 12.14 -0.40
C PHE A 101 -7.94 12.98 0.59
N SER A 102 -7.33 14.02 1.17
CA SER A 102 -8.01 14.93 2.09
C SER A 102 -8.94 15.92 1.38
N ARG A 103 -8.70 16.14 0.09
CA ARG A 103 -9.47 17.05 -0.77
C ARG A 103 -10.15 16.26 -1.88
N GLY A 104 -11.31 16.75 -2.31
CA GLY A 104 -12.00 16.22 -3.48
C GLY A 104 -11.19 16.41 -4.77
N PRO A 105 -11.57 15.72 -5.85
CA PRO A 105 -10.88 15.82 -7.12
C PRO A 105 -11.15 17.19 -7.77
N ASP A 106 -10.08 17.81 -8.22
CA ASP A 106 -10.05 19.16 -8.77
C ASP A 106 -9.12 19.19 -9.99
N ALA A 107 -9.19 20.23 -10.82
CA ALA A 107 -8.38 20.41 -12.03
C ALA A 107 -6.88 20.28 -11.73
N ARG A 108 -6.44 20.70 -10.54
CA ARG A 108 -5.06 20.51 -10.08
C ARG A 108 -4.64 19.04 -10.02
N LEU A 109 -5.50 18.16 -9.52
CA LEU A 109 -5.22 16.72 -9.45
C LEU A 109 -5.09 16.13 -10.86
N LEU A 110 -5.94 16.60 -11.77
CA LEU A 110 -5.89 16.20 -13.17
C LEU A 110 -4.54 16.63 -13.80
N HIS A 111 -4.16 17.90 -13.69
CA HIS A 111 -2.88 18.40 -14.20
C HIS A 111 -1.65 17.66 -13.65
N GLN A 112 -1.66 17.32 -12.35
CA GLN A 112 -0.59 16.51 -11.77
C GLN A 112 -0.50 15.11 -12.40
N ASN A 113 -1.64 14.48 -12.69
CA ASN A 113 -1.66 13.18 -13.36
C ASN A 113 -1.28 13.30 -14.85
N LEU A 114 -1.67 14.37 -15.55
CA LEU A 114 -1.26 14.62 -16.93
C LEU A 114 0.24 14.84 -17.06
N ALA A 115 0.86 15.54 -16.10
CA ALA A 115 2.31 15.76 -16.07
C ALA A 115 3.11 14.51 -15.64
N THR A 116 2.45 13.46 -15.14
CA THR A 116 3.13 12.26 -14.66
C THR A 116 3.74 11.48 -15.82
N ARG A 117 5.05 11.26 -15.76
CA ARG A 117 5.79 10.41 -16.69
C ARG A 117 5.99 9.00 -16.12
N LYS A 118 6.01 8.01 -17.01
CA LYS A 118 6.43 6.63 -16.73
C LYS A 118 7.46 6.23 -17.78
N ASN A 119 8.66 5.90 -17.32
CA ASN A 119 9.83 5.64 -18.17
C ASN A 119 10.06 6.77 -19.19
N GLY A 120 10.07 8.03 -18.74
CA GLY A 120 10.27 9.19 -19.62
C GLY A 120 9.06 9.63 -20.44
N HIS A 121 8.06 8.78 -20.65
CA HIS A 121 6.89 9.08 -21.48
C HIS A 121 5.66 9.53 -20.65
N LEU A 122 4.91 10.50 -21.17
CA LEU A 122 3.63 10.92 -20.58
C LEU A 122 2.56 9.85 -20.80
N LEU A 123 1.72 9.61 -19.78
CA LEU A 123 0.60 8.67 -19.89
C LEU A 123 -0.55 9.24 -20.74
N PHE A 124 -0.75 10.55 -20.69
CA PHE A 124 -1.82 11.25 -21.39
C PHE A 124 -1.21 12.35 -22.27
N LEU A 125 -1.81 12.58 -23.44
CA LEU A 125 -1.36 13.59 -24.40
C LEU A 125 -2.50 14.55 -24.70
N LYS A 126 -2.16 15.81 -24.95
CA LYS A 126 -3.10 16.75 -25.57
C LYS A 126 -3.13 16.52 -27.08
N ASN A 127 -4.28 16.73 -27.72
CA ASN A 127 -4.39 16.58 -29.17
C ASN A 127 -3.64 17.73 -29.86
N SER A 128 -2.86 17.43 -30.89
CA SER A 128 -2.14 18.44 -31.68
C SER A 128 -3.08 19.38 -32.43
N ASN A 129 -4.28 18.91 -32.79
CA ASN A 129 -5.28 19.71 -33.49
C ASN A 129 -6.14 20.55 -32.54
N ASP A 130 -6.27 20.13 -31.28
CA ASP A 130 -7.12 20.79 -30.29
C ASP A 130 -6.55 20.58 -28.87
N GLU A 131 -5.97 21.64 -28.32
CA GLU A 131 -5.33 21.59 -27.01
C GLU A 131 -6.31 21.29 -25.86
N SER A 132 -7.63 21.48 -26.08
CA SER A 132 -8.65 21.19 -25.07
C SER A 132 -8.96 19.70 -24.93
N LEU A 133 -8.56 18.89 -25.92
CA LEU A 133 -8.80 17.45 -25.95
C LEU A 133 -7.60 16.69 -25.38
N ILE A 134 -7.89 15.79 -24.44
CA ILE A 134 -6.94 14.92 -23.77
C ILE A 134 -7.20 13.47 -24.22
N GLY A 135 -6.13 12.80 -24.63
CA GLY A 135 -6.13 11.41 -25.09
C GLY A 135 -5.18 10.53 -24.30
N VAL A 136 -5.36 9.21 -24.44
CA VAL A 136 -4.46 8.21 -23.86
C VAL A 136 -3.23 8.05 -24.75
N ASN A 137 -2.03 8.10 -24.18
CA ASN A 137 -0.82 7.92 -24.97
C ASN A 137 -0.71 6.47 -25.46
N ASN A 138 -0.87 6.29 -26.78
CA ASN A 138 -0.61 5.03 -27.46
C ASN A 138 0.61 5.06 -28.37
N SER A 139 1.36 6.16 -28.41
CA SER A 139 2.62 6.21 -29.16
C SER A 139 3.64 5.27 -28.48
N LEU A 140 4.05 4.26 -29.24
CA LEU A 140 5.25 3.46 -28.98
C LEU A 140 6.23 3.67 -30.11
N SER A 141 6.10 4.74 -30.90
CA SER A 141 6.97 4.95 -32.04
C SER A 141 8.39 5.02 -31.52
N ASP A 142 9.09 3.88 -31.65
CA ASP A 142 10.46 3.62 -31.26
C ASP A 142 11.45 4.46 -32.10
N GLU A 143 10.94 5.33 -32.98
CA GLU A 143 11.71 6.20 -33.83
C GLU A 143 10.91 7.49 -34.06
N ASP A 144 11.17 8.53 -33.26
CA ASP A 144 11.58 9.81 -33.83
C ASP A 144 12.15 10.72 -32.74
N GLY A 145 13.43 11.05 -32.88
CA GLY A 145 14.16 12.01 -32.07
C GLY A 145 13.70 13.44 -32.35
N GLY A 146 12.44 13.74 -32.07
CA GLY A 146 11.87 15.08 -32.13
C GLY A 146 12.11 15.84 -30.83
N GLU A 147 13.34 16.31 -30.66
CA GLU A 147 13.74 17.26 -29.63
C GLU A 147 12.86 18.53 -29.69
N SER A 148 11.90 18.65 -28.77
CA SER A 148 11.24 19.92 -28.48
C SER A 148 10.80 19.99 -27.02
N THR A 149 11.79 20.18 -26.14
CA THR A 149 11.55 20.88 -24.87
C THR A 149 12.46 22.10 -24.82
N PRO A 150 11.94 23.30 -24.54
CA PRO A 150 12.77 24.47 -24.29
C PRO A 150 13.56 24.22 -23.01
N LYS A 151 14.88 24.35 -23.09
CA LYS A 151 15.79 24.34 -21.94
C LYS A 151 15.42 25.50 -21.01
N ASN A 152 14.60 25.24 -20.02
CA ASN A 152 14.60 26.01 -18.77
C ASN A 152 15.40 25.20 -17.76
N GLU A 153 16.70 25.50 -17.71
CA GLU A 153 17.59 25.15 -16.61
C GLU A 153 17.13 25.95 -15.39
N HIS A 154 16.48 25.27 -14.45
CA HIS A 154 16.75 25.31 -13.01
C HIS A 154 15.62 24.58 -12.26
N ASP A 155 16.03 23.68 -11.36
CA ASP A 155 15.23 22.97 -10.36
C ASP A 155 14.54 21.67 -10.78
N ALA A 156 15.34 20.59 -10.86
CA ALA A 156 14.83 19.23 -10.65
C ALA A 156 15.78 18.46 -9.73
N PHE A 157 15.31 18.22 -8.51
CA PHE A 157 15.93 17.39 -7.48
C PHE A 157 16.10 15.94 -7.95
N ASP A 158 17.26 15.38 -7.64
CA ASP A 158 17.67 13.99 -7.86
C ASP A 158 16.61 12.98 -7.38
N ASN A 159 16.19 12.11 -8.30
CA ASN A 159 15.50 10.86 -7.98
C ASN A 159 15.77 9.84 -9.10
N GLU A 160 17.01 9.35 -9.17
CA GLU A 160 17.30 8.04 -9.74
C GLU A 160 18.31 7.32 -8.84
N GLU A 161 17.86 6.24 -8.19
CA GLU A 161 18.75 5.15 -7.81
C GLU A 161 18.09 3.83 -8.20
N LEU A 162 18.67 3.24 -9.24
CA LEU A 162 18.90 1.82 -9.51
C LEU A 162 17.85 0.78 -9.06
N ILE A 163 17.35 -0.01 -10.02
CA ILE A 163 17.44 -1.48 -10.03
C ILE A 163 17.27 -1.94 -11.49
N VAL A 164 18.38 -2.35 -12.10
CA VAL A 164 18.40 -3.27 -13.24
C VAL A 164 18.53 -4.67 -12.66
N GLY A 165 17.60 -5.55 -12.98
CA GLY A 165 17.63 -6.95 -12.61
C GLY A 165 17.09 -7.78 -13.77
N GLU A 166 17.99 -8.46 -14.46
CA GLU A 166 17.74 -9.41 -15.54
C GLU A 166 16.85 -10.57 -15.07
N PHE A 167 16.03 -11.07 -16.00
CA PHE A 167 14.99 -12.06 -15.77
C PHE A 167 15.51 -13.44 -16.19
N GLU A 168 15.83 -14.32 -15.23
CA GLU A 168 16.05 -15.75 -15.50
C GLU A 168 14.71 -16.51 -15.50
N SER A 169 14.55 -17.44 -16.43
CA SER A 169 13.36 -18.27 -16.65
C SER A 169 13.28 -19.46 -15.69
N ASP A 170 12.13 -19.64 -15.02
CA ASP A 170 11.80 -20.78 -14.16
C ASP A 170 11.44 -22.04 -14.99
N GLU A 171 12.41 -22.91 -15.30
CA GLU A 171 12.13 -24.31 -15.69
C GLU A 171 12.35 -25.34 -14.55
N ASP A 172 12.84 -24.95 -13.38
CA ASP A 172 13.44 -25.92 -12.45
C ASP A 172 12.74 -26.16 -11.09
N LYS A 173 11.43 -25.87 -10.98
CA LYS A 173 10.67 -26.08 -9.72
C LYS A 173 9.70 -27.27 -9.70
N LEU A 174 10.01 -28.35 -10.40
CA LEU A 174 9.30 -29.64 -10.27
C LEU A 174 10.19 -30.73 -9.68
N ARG A 175 10.57 -30.61 -8.40
CA ARG A 175 11.00 -31.77 -7.59
C ARG A 175 11.04 -31.44 -6.11
N ARG A 176 9.91 -31.65 -5.42
CA ARG A 176 9.85 -32.07 -4.01
C ARG A 176 8.44 -32.57 -3.67
N LYS A 177 8.29 -33.89 -3.72
CA LYS A 177 7.12 -34.64 -3.24
C LYS A 177 7.23 -34.84 -1.72
N GLY A 178 6.08 -34.68 -1.04
CA GLY A 178 5.58 -35.68 -0.10
C GLY A 178 5.84 -35.47 1.38
N ARG A 179 4.77 -35.13 2.13
CA ARG A 179 4.32 -35.95 3.28
C ARG A 179 2.86 -35.60 3.66
N PRO A 180 1.99 -36.59 3.92
CA PRO A 180 0.59 -36.36 4.28
C PRO A 180 0.40 -36.32 5.81
N LYS A 181 -0.67 -35.66 6.29
CA LYS A 181 -1.53 -36.21 7.36
C LYS A 181 -2.79 -35.40 7.67
N SER A 182 -3.78 -36.21 8.04
CA SER A 182 -4.93 -36.01 8.95
C SER A 182 -6.12 -35.15 8.54
N LYS A 183 -7.16 -35.90 8.20
CA LYS A 183 -8.60 -35.63 8.34
C LYS A 183 -8.94 -35.08 9.73
N SER A 184 -9.77 -34.04 9.78
CA SER A 184 -10.74 -33.84 10.86
C SER A 184 -12.06 -33.34 10.26
N ARG A 185 -13.13 -33.77 10.90
CA ARG A 185 -14.50 -33.93 10.40
C ARG A 185 -15.38 -33.07 11.28
N THR A 186 -16.15 -32.11 10.75
CA THR A 186 -17.36 -31.62 11.46
C THR A 186 -18.36 -30.90 10.53
N LYS A 187 -19.49 -31.60 10.37
CA LYS A 187 -20.90 -31.20 10.25
C LYS A 187 -21.29 -29.71 10.10
N SER A 188 -22.04 -29.45 9.02
CA SER A 188 -23.52 -29.23 8.99
C SER A 188 -24.13 -27.89 9.45
N ASN A 189 -24.89 -27.31 8.50
CA ASN A 189 -26.16 -26.57 8.60
C ASN A 189 -26.17 -25.15 9.20
N ASN A 190 -26.57 -24.15 8.41
CA ASN A 190 -27.99 -23.86 8.21
C ASN A 190 -28.21 -22.75 7.17
N ASP A 191 -29.07 -23.05 6.20
CA ASP A 191 -29.80 -22.08 5.39
C ASP A 191 -30.70 -21.21 6.28
N LYS A 192 -30.74 -19.91 6.01
CA LYS A 192 -31.95 -19.10 6.22
C LYS A 192 -31.96 -17.87 5.32
N LYS A 193 -32.67 -18.04 4.20
CA LYS A 193 -33.40 -17.00 3.46
C LYS A 193 -34.13 -16.08 4.46
N ASN A 194 -34.00 -14.77 4.28
CA ASN A 194 -35.11 -13.87 4.54
C ASN A 194 -35.20 -12.87 3.40
N LYS A 195 -36.34 -12.96 2.73
CA LYS A 195 -36.86 -12.13 1.65
C LYS A 195 -37.86 -11.20 2.34
N LEU A 196 -37.67 -9.89 2.25
CA LEU A 196 -38.77 -8.95 2.46
C LEU A 196 -38.66 -7.85 1.42
N GLU A 197 -39.60 -7.93 0.48
CA GLU A 197 -40.05 -6.88 -0.41
C GLU A 197 -40.71 -5.79 0.44
N ASN A 198 -40.51 -4.52 0.10
CA ASN A 198 -41.48 -3.46 0.38
C ASN A 198 -41.38 -2.44 -0.75
N GLU A 199 -42.42 -2.46 -1.58
CA GLU A 199 -42.71 -1.45 -2.58
C GLU A 199 -43.35 -0.21 -1.94
N GLU A 200 -43.13 0.90 -2.63
CA GLU A 200 -43.56 2.26 -2.36
C GLU A 200 -45.07 2.45 -2.53
N GLN A 201 -45.69 3.32 -1.72
CA GLN A 201 -46.75 4.22 -2.23
C GLN A 201 -46.70 5.60 -1.55
N PHE A 202 -46.60 6.61 -2.41
CA PHE A 202 -46.84 8.03 -2.22
C PHE A 202 -48.31 8.32 -1.87
N VAL A 203 -48.58 9.23 -0.93
CA VAL A 203 -49.64 10.25 -1.05
C VAL A 203 -49.19 11.53 -0.32
N GLU A 204 -49.22 12.62 -1.08
CA GLU A 204 -49.01 14.02 -0.73
C GLU A 204 -50.32 14.62 -0.17
N ILE A 205 -50.25 15.60 0.76
CA ILE A 205 -51.08 16.83 0.85
C ILE A 205 -51.02 17.47 2.26
N ASP A 206 -50.63 18.75 2.25
CA ASP A 206 -50.91 19.91 3.11
C ASP A 206 -50.60 20.01 4.63
N LYS A 207 -49.75 20.99 4.94
CA LYS A 207 -49.66 21.79 6.18
C LYS A 207 -50.67 22.97 6.11
N PRO A 208 -50.83 23.89 7.12
CA PRO A 208 -50.20 24.01 8.46
C PRO A 208 -51.18 24.34 9.61
N LYS A 209 -50.71 24.30 10.87
CA LYS A 209 -50.82 25.43 11.83
C LYS A 209 -50.17 25.13 13.20
N GLU A 210 -49.57 26.19 13.74
CA GLU A 210 -48.92 26.32 15.05
C GLU A 210 -49.85 26.08 16.24
N LYS A 211 -49.29 25.62 17.36
CA LYS A 211 -49.34 26.33 18.66
C LYS A 211 -48.41 25.68 19.70
N LYS A 212 -47.79 26.57 20.47
CA LYS A 212 -46.92 26.35 21.64
C LYS A 212 -47.70 25.67 22.78
N ASN A 213 -47.03 24.88 23.62
CA ASN A 213 -46.95 25.08 25.07
C ASN A 213 -45.98 24.09 25.77
N LYS A 214 -45.26 24.64 26.76
CA LYS A 214 -44.42 23.96 27.77
C LYS A 214 -45.29 23.23 28.80
N THR A 215 -44.80 22.10 29.36
CA THR A 215 -44.61 21.90 30.82
C THR A 215 -43.90 20.57 31.16
N ASP A 216 -43.26 20.58 32.33
CA ASP A 216 -42.26 19.67 32.91
C ASP A 216 -42.74 18.30 33.47
N LYS A 217 -41.72 17.47 33.77
CA LYS A 217 -41.65 16.30 34.72
C LYS A 217 -42.45 15.05 34.28
N LYS A 218 -41.89 13.83 34.32
CA LYS A 218 -41.28 13.13 35.47
C LYS A 218 -40.54 11.83 35.03
N LEU A 219 -39.65 11.34 35.91
CA LEU A 219 -38.91 10.06 35.87
C LEU A 219 -39.75 8.84 35.43
N ASN A 220 -39.13 7.87 34.75
CA ASN A 220 -38.83 6.53 35.29
C ASN A 220 -38.15 5.57 34.30
N ASP A 221 -37.32 4.70 34.87
CA ASP A 221 -37.02 3.31 34.50
C ASP A 221 -36.10 2.99 33.30
N THR A 222 -34.82 2.88 33.68
CA THR A 222 -33.84 1.84 33.34
C THR A 222 -34.44 0.56 32.76
N CYS A 223 -33.99 0.17 31.57
CA CYS A 223 -33.97 -1.22 31.09
C CYS A 223 -32.66 -1.47 30.36
N GLU A 224 -31.82 -2.31 30.98
CA GLU A 224 -30.59 -2.85 30.42
C GLU A 224 -30.88 -3.74 29.20
N PRO A 225 -30.10 -3.63 28.11
CA PRO A 225 -29.94 -4.71 27.16
C PRO A 225 -28.68 -5.52 27.52
N THR A 226 -28.90 -6.74 27.96
CA THR A 226 -27.90 -7.81 28.10
C THR A 226 -27.21 -8.10 26.76
N ASN A 227 -26.04 -7.51 26.56
CA ASN A 227 -25.11 -7.81 25.46
C ASN A 227 -23.79 -8.34 26.06
N SER A 228 -23.76 -9.62 26.42
CA SER A 228 -22.61 -10.26 27.08
C SER A 228 -21.40 -10.48 26.15
N ASP A 229 -21.57 -10.48 24.82
CA ASP A 229 -20.46 -10.78 23.89
C ASP A 229 -19.68 -9.55 23.38
N VAL A 230 -20.26 -8.34 23.44
CA VAL A 230 -19.54 -7.10 23.06
C VAL A 230 -18.69 -6.59 24.24
N SER A 231 -19.13 -6.90 25.46
CA SER A 231 -18.49 -6.45 26.69
C SER A 231 -17.11 -7.08 26.89
N GLU A 232 -16.92 -8.38 26.55
CA GLU A 232 -15.61 -9.02 26.67
C GLU A 232 -14.55 -8.47 25.71
N GLN A 233 -14.90 -8.01 24.51
CA GLN A 233 -13.93 -7.44 23.58
C GLN A 233 -13.50 -6.02 23.96
N ILE A 234 -14.38 -5.26 24.63
CA ILE A 234 -14.08 -3.92 25.16
C ILE A 234 -13.26 -4.03 26.45
N ILE A 235 -13.60 -4.98 27.34
CA ILE A 235 -12.85 -5.25 28.57
C ILE A 235 -11.43 -5.73 28.24
N ARG A 236 -11.25 -6.69 27.32
CA ARG A 236 -9.91 -7.17 26.92
C ARG A 236 -9.02 -6.09 26.29
N LYS A 237 -9.60 -5.12 25.57
CA LYS A 237 -8.84 -3.98 25.02
C LYS A 237 -8.45 -2.97 26.11
N ASN A 238 -9.22 -2.85 27.18
CA ASN A 238 -8.88 -1.98 28.30
C ASN A 238 -7.86 -2.61 29.25
N ASP A 239 -7.89 -3.93 29.45
CA ASP A 239 -6.93 -4.66 30.29
C ASP A 239 -5.50 -4.64 29.72
N GLU A 240 -5.35 -4.72 28.39
CA GLU A 240 -4.05 -4.49 27.76
C GLU A 240 -3.56 -3.06 28.00
N ILE A 241 -4.47 -2.07 28.01
CA ILE A 241 -4.12 -0.65 28.15
C ILE A 241 -3.65 -0.30 29.57
N GLU A 242 -4.23 -0.89 30.63
CA GLU A 242 -3.80 -0.62 32.01
C GLU A 242 -2.39 -1.14 32.33
N SER A 243 -1.94 -2.21 31.65
CA SER A 243 -0.56 -2.71 31.74
C SER A 243 0.51 -1.64 31.40
N TYR A 244 0.14 -0.57 30.68
CA TYR A 244 1.09 0.46 30.23
C TYR A 244 1.27 1.62 31.23
N LEU A 245 0.42 1.75 32.26
CA LEU A 245 0.37 2.95 33.11
C LEU A 245 1.32 2.94 34.33
N HIS A 246 1.94 1.81 34.67
CA HIS A 246 2.80 1.67 35.86
C HIS A 246 4.30 1.82 35.60
N LEU A 247 4.69 2.35 34.44
CA LEU A 247 6.10 2.62 34.16
C LEU A 247 6.56 3.86 34.91
N GLU A 248 7.40 3.68 35.93
CA GLU A 248 8.08 4.77 36.62
C GLU A 248 9.14 5.38 35.70
N ILE A 249 8.86 6.57 35.18
CA ILE A 249 9.77 7.31 34.29
C ILE A 249 10.52 8.35 35.14
N PRO A 250 11.86 8.27 35.25
CA PRO A 250 12.64 9.25 36.00
C PRO A 250 12.44 10.66 35.44
N SER A 251 12.06 11.61 36.30
CA SER A 251 11.77 12.98 35.87
C SER A 251 12.99 13.73 35.33
N ASN A 252 14.21 13.30 35.71
CA ASN A 252 15.48 13.97 35.40
C ASN A 252 16.01 13.72 33.97
N LEU A 253 15.36 12.87 33.18
CA LEU A 253 15.79 12.55 31.81
C LEU A 253 15.22 13.54 30.78
N PRO A 254 15.93 13.80 29.67
CA PRO A 254 15.37 14.56 28.56
C PRO A 254 14.23 13.78 27.90
N PHE A 255 13.30 14.49 27.24
CA PHE A 255 12.06 13.92 26.73
C PHE A 255 12.29 12.75 25.74
N GLU A 256 13.28 12.85 24.86
CA GLU A 256 13.64 11.77 23.92
C GLU A 256 14.08 10.48 24.64
N GLU A 257 14.80 10.59 25.77
CA GLU A 257 15.25 9.42 26.51
C GLU A 257 14.09 8.73 27.23
N LYS A 258 13.10 9.52 27.67
CA LYS A 258 11.84 8.99 28.20
C LYS A 258 11.08 8.19 27.15
N VAL A 259 11.09 8.63 25.88
CA VAL A 259 10.52 7.85 24.76
C VAL A 259 11.24 6.51 24.59
N PHE A 260 12.57 6.49 24.65
CA PHE A 260 13.33 5.24 24.53
C PHE A 260 13.09 4.29 25.70
N ARG A 261 12.96 4.79 26.93
CA ARG A 261 12.60 3.97 28.10
C ARG A 261 11.26 3.25 27.92
N VAL A 262 10.27 3.90 27.30
CA VAL A 262 8.99 3.25 27.00
C VAL A 262 9.19 2.08 26.01
N LEU A 263 10.09 2.23 25.02
CA LEU A 263 10.40 1.18 24.06
C LEU A 263 11.24 0.03 24.66
N GLU A 264 12.18 0.32 25.57
CA GLU A 264 13.02 -0.70 26.25
C GLU A 264 12.16 -1.72 27.00
N ASN A 265 11.11 -1.24 27.66
CA ASN A 265 10.23 -2.09 28.46
C ASN A 265 9.27 -2.94 27.63
N LYS A 266 9.20 -2.72 26.30
CA LYS A 266 8.23 -3.40 25.41
C LYS A 266 8.91 -3.83 24.09
N PRO A 267 9.63 -4.97 24.08
CA PRO A 267 10.33 -5.45 22.89
C PRO A 267 9.40 -5.85 21.73
N GLU A 268 8.12 -6.10 21.99
CA GLU A 268 7.11 -6.44 20.98
C GLU A 268 6.70 -5.25 20.09
N GLY A 269 7.10 -4.04 20.48
CA GLY A 269 6.81 -2.80 19.78
C GLY A 269 5.55 -2.10 20.25
N VAL A 270 5.59 -0.77 20.23
CA VAL A 270 4.59 0.12 20.81
C VAL A 270 4.12 1.14 19.77
N THR A 271 2.84 1.48 19.78
CA THR A 271 2.29 2.51 18.90
C THR A 271 2.57 3.91 19.43
N VAL A 272 2.60 4.91 18.54
CA VAL A 272 2.83 6.32 18.93
C VAL A 272 1.81 6.79 19.96
N TYR A 273 0.55 6.37 19.84
CA TYR A 273 -0.52 6.73 20.78
C TYR A 273 -0.34 6.13 22.17
N GLN A 274 0.15 4.88 22.26
CA GLN A 274 0.46 4.24 23.53
C GLN A 274 1.60 4.98 24.23
N ILE A 275 2.67 5.34 23.50
CA ILE A 275 3.78 6.14 24.03
C ILE A 275 3.24 7.50 24.52
N GLY A 276 2.39 8.16 23.72
CA GLY A 276 1.80 9.45 24.08
C GLY A 276 0.93 9.40 25.33
N ARG A 277 0.20 8.31 25.58
CA ARG A 277 -0.57 8.15 26.82
C ARG A 277 0.33 8.08 28.05
N VAL A 278 1.40 7.28 27.98
CA VAL A 278 2.37 7.13 29.07
C VAL A 278 3.11 8.45 29.35
N LEU A 279 3.46 9.19 28.30
CA LEU A 279 4.23 10.44 28.41
C LEU A 279 3.37 11.70 28.52
N SER A 280 2.05 11.58 28.65
CA SER A 280 1.13 12.72 28.73
C SER A 280 1.44 13.67 29.89
N LEU A 281 1.90 13.13 31.03
CA LEU A 281 2.30 13.92 32.21
C LEU A 281 3.64 14.67 32.02
N CYS A 282 4.42 14.28 31.00
CA CYS A 282 5.76 14.79 30.72
C CYS A 282 5.81 15.59 29.42
N GLU A 283 4.66 15.99 28.84
CA GLU A 283 4.59 16.64 27.52
C GLU A 283 5.46 17.90 27.41
N ASN A 284 5.56 18.66 28.52
CA ASN A 284 6.27 19.94 28.57
C ASN A 284 7.75 19.81 28.93
N ASP A 285 8.28 18.59 29.08
CA ASP A 285 9.67 18.41 29.48
C ASP A 285 10.64 18.85 28.38
N PRO A 286 11.82 19.39 28.76
CA PRO A 286 12.84 19.80 27.80
C PRO A 286 13.39 18.60 27.00
N GLY A 287 13.78 18.85 25.75
CA GLY A 287 14.33 17.83 24.86
C GLY A 287 14.19 18.21 23.39
N LEU A 288 14.29 17.21 22.51
CA LEU A 288 14.11 17.40 21.07
C LEU A 288 12.69 17.84 20.71
N PHE A 289 12.59 18.74 19.74
CA PHE A 289 11.35 19.29 19.16
C PHE A 289 10.32 19.81 20.19
N PRO A 290 10.70 20.71 21.11
CA PRO A 290 9.84 21.12 22.23
C PRO A 290 8.58 21.89 21.81
N TYR A 291 8.57 22.46 20.60
CA TYR A 291 7.45 23.24 20.08
C TYR A 291 6.37 22.41 19.37
N LEU A 292 6.60 21.11 19.19
CA LEU A 292 5.64 20.23 18.50
C LEU A 292 4.63 19.64 19.49
N PRO A 293 3.35 19.46 19.09
CA PRO A 293 2.36 18.73 19.89
C PRO A 293 2.84 17.30 20.23
N LEU A 294 2.53 16.79 21.43
CA LEU A 294 3.05 15.51 21.98
C LEU A 294 3.18 14.37 20.96
N ILE A 295 2.10 14.05 20.24
CA ILE A 295 2.07 12.93 19.29
C ILE A 295 3.02 13.18 18.11
N ILE A 296 3.06 14.41 17.61
CA ILE A 296 3.94 14.81 16.50
C ILE A 296 5.40 14.84 16.98
N ARG A 297 5.63 15.33 18.20
CA ARG A 297 6.94 15.36 18.86
C ARG A 297 7.52 13.95 19.01
N ILE A 298 6.74 13.01 19.56
CA ILE A 298 7.13 11.59 19.68
C ILE A 298 7.45 11.00 18.30
N ARG A 299 6.61 11.25 17.29
CA ARG A 299 6.84 10.73 15.94
C ARG A 299 8.13 11.29 15.33
N ALA A 300 8.40 12.58 15.50
CA ALA A 300 9.64 13.21 15.02
C ALA A 300 10.88 12.58 15.69
N ILE A 301 10.84 12.34 17.00
CA ILE A 301 11.91 11.66 17.74
C ILE A 301 12.13 10.24 17.22
N LEU A 302 11.06 9.48 16.98
CA LEU A 302 11.15 8.11 16.45
C LEU A 302 11.72 8.08 15.02
N LEU A 303 11.35 9.04 14.17
CA LEU A 303 11.91 9.16 12.82
C LEU A 303 13.40 9.51 12.83
N GLU A 304 13.82 10.44 13.69
CA GLU A 304 15.24 10.76 13.91
C GLU A 304 16.02 9.52 14.42
N ALA A 305 15.44 8.80 15.39
CA ALA A 305 16.02 7.57 15.91
C ALA A 305 16.11 6.44 14.85
N LYS A 306 15.15 6.39 13.93
CA LYS A 306 15.13 5.44 12.80
C LYS A 306 16.26 5.75 11.82
N PHE A 307 16.47 7.03 11.53
CA PHE A 307 17.59 7.48 10.71
C PHE A 307 18.93 7.08 11.35
N GLN A 308 19.03 7.18 12.68
CA GLN A 308 20.18 6.72 13.47
C GLN A 308 20.25 5.19 13.63
N LYS A 309 19.31 4.43 13.07
CA LYS A 309 19.22 2.96 13.16
C LYS A 309 19.10 2.42 14.60
N LYS A 310 18.58 3.22 15.54
CA LYS A 310 18.31 2.81 16.92
C LYS A 310 16.96 2.12 17.08
N VAL A 311 15.97 2.55 16.29
CA VAL A 311 14.61 2.00 16.27
C VAL A 311 14.25 1.52 14.88
N PHE A 312 13.29 0.60 14.80
CA PHE A 312 12.67 0.19 13.54
C PHE A 312 11.15 0.19 13.68
N ASP A 313 10.48 0.43 12.57
CA ASP A 313 9.04 0.37 12.43
C ASP A 313 8.61 -1.02 11.93
N ASN A 314 7.66 -1.63 12.64
CA ASN A 314 7.00 -2.85 12.24
C ASN A 314 5.55 -2.52 11.87
N PHE A 315 5.22 -2.68 10.59
CA PHE A 315 3.86 -2.54 10.09
C PHE A 315 3.16 -3.90 10.10
N ALA A 316 2.77 -4.35 11.30
CA ALA A 316 1.89 -5.50 11.47
C ALA A 316 0.42 -5.03 11.49
N ASP A 317 -0.46 -5.75 10.81
CA ASP A 317 -1.92 -5.53 10.86
C ASP A 317 -2.41 -4.10 10.52
N ASN A 318 -1.67 -3.37 9.68
CA ASN A 318 -1.90 -1.95 9.35
C ASN A 318 -1.73 -0.99 10.54
N ILE A 319 -1.07 -1.44 11.60
CA ILE A 319 -0.76 -0.63 12.77
C ILE A 319 0.76 -0.37 12.77
N GLU A 320 1.13 0.90 12.82
CA GLU A 320 2.53 1.34 12.92
C GLU A 320 3.01 1.12 14.37
N LYS A 321 3.80 0.06 14.58
CA LYS A 321 4.45 -0.23 15.86
C LYS A 321 5.95 0.08 15.77
N TRP A 322 6.51 0.60 16.84
CA TRP A 322 7.91 0.99 16.94
C TRP A 322 8.61 0.16 18.01
N SER A 323 9.81 -0.34 17.71
CA SER A 323 10.61 -1.15 18.63
C SER A 323 12.09 -0.81 18.51
N LEU A 324 12.83 -0.99 19.61
CA LEU A 324 14.29 -0.85 19.59
C LEU A 324 14.93 -1.97 18.78
N VAL A 325 15.96 -1.63 18.01
CA VAL A 325 16.78 -2.64 17.32
C VAL A 325 17.52 -3.43 18.41
N PRO A 326 17.34 -4.75 18.54
CA PRO A 326 18.10 -5.53 19.51
C PRO A 326 19.59 -5.46 19.15
N ASP A 327 20.43 -5.09 20.11
CA ASP A 327 21.89 -4.91 19.93
C ASP A 327 22.56 -6.11 19.24
N ASN A 328 21.99 -7.30 19.41
CA ASN A 328 22.48 -8.55 18.81
C ASN A 328 22.32 -8.64 17.29
N LYS A 329 21.62 -7.71 16.62
CA LYS A 329 21.42 -7.70 15.16
C LYS A 329 22.25 -6.66 14.41
N ILE A 330 23.08 -5.86 15.09
CA ILE A 330 24.18 -5.11 14.43
C ILE A 330 25.39 -6.03 14.22
N GLN A 331 25.16 -7.33 14.00
CA GLN A 331 26.10 -8.08 13.19
C GLN A 331 25.96 -7.53 11.79
N LYS A 332 26.83 -6.56 11.45
CA LYS A 332 27.13 -6.19 10.06
C LYS A 332 27.06 -7.48 9.27
N THR A 333 26.11 -7.60 8.36
CA THR A 333 26.16 -8.58 7.27
C THR A 333 27.29 -8.20 6.32
N ARG A 334 28.50 -8.03 6.85
CA ARG A 334 29.68 -8.55 6.18
C ARG A 334 29.46 -10.06 6.22
N PHE A 335 28.71 -10.57 5.26
CA PHE A 335 28.97 -11.90 4.77
C PHE A 335 30.45 -11.91 4.38
N LYS A 336 31.32 -12.22 5.33
CA LYS A 336 32.66 -12.66 5.03
C LYS A 336 32.40 -14.04 4.46
N ILE A 337 32.17 -14.10 3.15
CA ILE A 337 32.17 -15.36 2.42
C ILE A 337 33.58 -15.90 2.63
N VAL A 338 33.74 -16.71 3.68
CA VAL A 338 34.95 -17.48 3.89
C VAL A 338 34.81 -18.63 2.91
N LEU A 339 35.30 -18.41 1.69
CA LEU A 339 35.48 -19.48 0.72
C LEU A 339 36.29 -20.60 1.41
N GLN A 340 35.77 -21.82 1.39
CA GLN A 340 36.51 -22.98 1.87
C GLN A 340 37.81 -23.08 1.06
N LYS A 341 38.96 -23.25 1.74
CA LYS A 341 40.29 -23.33 1.10
C LYS A 341 40.26 -24.43 0.01
N PRO A 342 40.41 -24.04 -1.27
CA PRO A 342 41.74 -23.84 -1.87
C PRO A 342 41.98 -22.43 -2.43
N PHE A 343 41.27 -21.41 -1.95
CA PHE A 343 41.43 -20.03 -2.43
C PHE A 343 42.34 -19.09 -1.59
N PRO A 344 43.46 -19.49 -0.94
CA PRO A 344 44.29 -18.53 -0.21
C PRO A 344 44.92 -17.43 -1.08
N HIS A 345 45.03 -17.64 -2.40
CA HIS A 345 45.83 -16.79 -3.30
C HIS A 345 45.02 -16.05 -4.38
N LEU A 346 43.74 -16.36 -4.57
CA LEU A 346 42.93 -15.72 -5.62
C LEU A 346 41.98 -14.69 -5.03
N ARG A 347 42.19 -13.42 -5.39
CA ARG A 347 41.24 -12.35 -5.09
C ARG A 347 40.16 -12.38 -6.19
N ILE A 348 38.90 -12.38 -5.79
CA ILE A 348 37.74 -12.37 -6.71
C ILE A 348 37.82 -11.21 -7.73
N LYS A 349 38.49 -10.10 -7.35
CA LYS A 349 38.67 -8.93 -8.21
C LYS A 349 39.53 -9.19 -9.46
N ASP A 350 40.34 -10.24 -9.45
CA ASP A 350 41.30 -10.53 -10.53
C ASP A 350 40.79 -11.63 -11.49
N MET A 351 39.56 -12.11 -11.29
CA MET A 351 38.94 -13.12 -12.17
C MET A 351 37.92 -12.47 -13.11
N THR A 352 37.99 -12.85 -14.39
CA THR A 352 36.91 -12.54 -15.32
C THR A 352 35.70 -13.41 -15.02
N ILE A 353 34.51 -12.95 -15.44
CA ILE A 353 33.26 -13.70 -15.25
C ILE A 353 33.37 -15.11 -15.85
N SER A 354 33.99 -15.26 -17.03
CA SER A 354 34.22 -16.56 -17.67
C SER A 354 35.07 -17.50 -16.82
N GLN A 355 36.16 -17.01 -16.23
CA GLN A 355 37.00 -17.81 -15.34
C GLN A 355 36.26 -18.26 -14.07
N LEU A 356 35.28 -17.48 -13.62
CA LEU A 356 34.43 -17.81 -12.49
C LEU A 356 33.51 -18.99 -12.84
N TYR A 357 32.86 -18.94 -14.02
CA TYR A 357 32.00 -20.02 -14.49
C TYR A 357 32.77 -21.31 -14.81
N ASP A 358 33.90 -21.23 -15.50
CA ASP A 358 34.75 -22.39 -15.81
C ASP A 358 35.20 -23.13 -14.56
N LYS A 359 35.43 -22.38 -13.48
CA LYS A 359 35.87 -22.94 -12.21
C LYS A 359 34.74 -23.58 -11.42
N PHE A 360 33.53 -22.98 -11.42
CA PHE A 360 32.33 -23.64 -10.87
C PHE A 360 32.02 -24.96 -11.59
N LEU A 361 32.24 -25.02 -12.91
CA LEU A 361 32.10 -26.23 -13.71
C LEU A 361 33.14 -27.29 -13.35
N GLN A 362 34.39 -26.91 -13.09
CA GLN A 362 35.44 -27.84 -12.63
C GLN A 362 35.14 -28.40 -11.23
N ASP A 363 34.70 -27.56 -10.30
CA ASP A 363 34.42 -27.99 -8.92
C ASP A 363 33.21 -28.94 -8.84
N SER A 364 32.19 -28.74 -9.69
CA SER A 364 31.03 -29.64 -9.78
C SER A 364 31.39 -31.08 -10.20
N LYS A 365 32.54 -31.27 -10.86
CA LYS A 365 33.07 -32.58 -11.24
C LYS A 365 33.93 -33.21 -10.15
N SER A 366 34.41 -32.43 -9.18
CA SER A 366 35.33 -32.91 -8.13
C SER A 366 34.61 -33.46 -6.89
N THR A 367 33.33 -33.15 -6.70
CA THR A 367 32.57 -33.54 -5.49
C THR A 367 32.10 -34.99 -5.44
N SER A 368 32.47 -35.85 -6.39
CA SER A 368 32.09 -37.29 -6.36
C SER A 368 33.00 -38.17 -5.49
N GLU A 369 34.07 -37.64 -4.89
CA GLU A 369 34.92 -38.39 -3.95
C GLU A 369 34.88 -37.75 -2.55
N THR A 370 33.73 -37.87 -1.88
CA THR A 370 33.68 -37.62 -0.43
C THR A 370 34.30 -38.80 0.29
N HIS A 371 35.58 -38.70 0.62
CA HIS A 371 36.22 -39.58 1.60
C HIS A 371 35.56 -39.38 2.97
N GLU A 372 34.80 -40.38 3.42
CA GLU A 372 34.33 -40.48 4.80
C GLU A 372 35.54 -40.60 5.74
N PHE A 373 35.82 -39.54 6.49
CA PHE A 373 36.78 -39.61 7.59
C PHE A 373 36.11 -40.32 8.77
N PHE A 374 36.43 -41.60 8.94
CA PHE A 374 36.22 -42.30 10.21
C PHE A 374 37.16 -41.72 11.26
N HIS A 375 36.59 -41.09 12.29
CA HIS A 375 37.32 -40.78 13.52
C HIS A 375 37.57 -42.07 14.30
N LYS A 376 38.84 -42.33 14.64
CA LYS A 376 39.25 -43.22 15.73
C LYS A 376 39.36 -42.44 17.02
#